data_AF-A0A6P0N111-F1
#
_entry.id   AF-A0A6P0N111-F1
#
_cell.length_a   1.000
_cell.length_b   1.000
_cell.length_c   1.000
_cell.angle_alpha   90.00
_cell.angle_beta   90.00
_cell.angle_gamma   90.00
#
_symmetry.space_group_name_H-M   'P 1'
#
loop_
_entity.id
_entity.type
_entity.pdbx_description
1 polymer ?
#
loop_
_entity_poly.entity_id
_entity_poly.type
_entity_poly.pdbx_seq_one_letter_code
_entity_poly.pdbx_strand_id
1 'polypeptide(L)'
;MRICFKDQVNLSANLISWIQKLTEPAPEQRFKSASEAILALELGMRLNAPKNNKLSRPTRATFVNNSGQGGLGDPRIPVPDEIKGWNWGAFLIPWFWPMTNNVWIGLIAWVPQLGWLMAIALGAKGNEWAWKSRRWRSIEHFKAHQRGWAIVGILFGAPVSLMLWIFVLGLVSGF
;
A
#
# COMPACT_ATOMS: atom_id res chain seq x y z
N MET A 1 7.91 10.34 32.50
CA MET A 1 7.18 9.41 33.40
C MET A 1 6.90 8.12 32.64
N ARG A 2 7.07 6.95 33.26
CA ARG A 2 6.79 5.64 32.66
C ARG A 2 5.46 5.13 33.21
N ILE A 3 4.52 4.77 32.35
CA ILE A 3 3.23 4.23 32.79
C ILE A 3 3.46 2.75 33.16
N CYS A 4 3.19 2.37 34.41
CA CYS A 4 3.37 1.00 34.89
C CYS A 4 2.01 0.34 35.11
N PHE A 5 1.72 -0.70 34.34
CA PHE A 5 0.43 -1.41 34.40
C PHE A 5 0.46 -2.64 35.32
N LYS A 6 1.66 -3.10 35.72
CA LYS A 6 1.88 -4.41 36.37
C LYS A 6 1.01 -4.62 37.60
N ASP A 7 0.81 -3.58 38.40
CA ASP A 7 0.12 -3.66 39.70
C ASP A 7 -1.35 -3.19 39.61
N GLN A 8 -1.81 -2.80 38.43
CA GLN A 8 -3.14 -2.22 38.20
C GLN A 8 -4.09 -3.14 37.42
N VAL A 9 -3.56 -4.18 36.77
CA VAL A 9 -4.35 -5.08 35.91
C VAL A 9 -3.98 -6.55 36.14
N ASN A 10 -4.96 -7.44 36.03
CA ASN A 10 -4.75 -8.88 36.08
C ASN A 10 -4.59 -9.44 34.66
N LEU A 11 -3.43 -9.21 34.03
CA LEU A 11 -3.10 -9.68 32.68
C LEU A 11 -1.88 -10.61 32.70
N SER A 12 -1.68 -11.36 31.60
CA SER A 12 -0.49 -12.19 31.46
C SER A 12 0.80 -11.36 31.38
N ALA A 13 1.91 -11.89 31.91
CA ALA A 13 3.20 -11.20 31.93
C ALA A 13 3.66 -10.77 30.51
N ASN A 14 3.40 -11.61 29.50
CA ASN A 14 3.72 -11.29 28.11
C ASN A 14 2.92 -10.07 27.62
N LEU A 15 1.62 -10.00 27.91
CA LEU A 15 0.78 -8.88 27.51
C LEU A 15 1.20 -7.59 28.23
N ILE A 16 1.52 -7.66 29.52
CA ILE A 16 2.02 -6.51 30.28
C ILE A 16 3.32 -5.97 29.68
N SER A 17 4.28 -6.86 29.36
CA SER A 17 5.55 -6.46 28.74
C SER A 17 5.36 -5.84 27.35
N TRP A 18 4.40 -6.36 26.58
CA TRP A 18 4.04 -5.83 25.27
C TRP A 18 3.42 -4.43 25.36
N ILE A 19 2.46 -4.22 26.28
CA ILE A 19 1.86 -2.92 26.54
C ILE A 19 2.92 -1.92 27.02
N GLN A 20 3.79 -2.33 27.95
CA GLN A 20 4.87 -1.47 28.45
C GLN A 20 5.78 -0.98 27.33
N LYS A 21 6.18 -1.88 26.41
CA LYS A 21 7.00 -1.52 25.25
C LYS A 21 6.27 -0.59 24.28
N LEU A 22 4.95 -0.69 24.14
CA LEU A 22 4.14 0.27 23.37
C LEU A 22 4.09 1.65 24.02
N THR A 23 4.06 1.70 25.35
CA THR A 23 3.92 2.94 26.14
C THR A 23 5.25 3.56 26.58
N GLU A 24 6.39 3.10 26.04
CA GLU A 24 7.71 3.60 26.42
C GLU A 24 7.82 5.11 26.11
N PRO A 25 8.32 5.97 27.02
CA PRO A 25 8.37 7.41 26.79
C PRO A 25 9.22 7.81 25.58
N ALA A 26 10.28 7.06 25.30
CA ALA A 26 11.15 7.23 24.14
C ALA A 26 10.55 6.55 22.89
N PRO A 27 10.17 7.29 21.83
CA PRO A 27 9.59 6.70 20.62
C PRO A 27 10.50 5.67 19.93
N GLU A 28 11.82 5.87 19.98
CA GLU A 28 12.84 4.98 19.42
C GLU A 28 12.92 3.61 20.12
N GLN A 29 12.39 3.50 21.34
CA GLN A 29 12.32 2.26 22.10
C GLN A 29 10.99 1.51 21.91
N ARG A 30 10.01 2.11 21.21
CA ARG A 30 8.74 1.47 20.85
C ARG A 30 8.92 0.56 19.64
N PHE A 31 7.87 -0.19 19.31
CA PHE A 31 7.82 -0.94 18.05
C PHE A 31 8.00 0.00 16.86
N LYS A 32 8.85 -0.36 15.89
CA LYS A 32 9.16 0.49 14.72
C LYS A 32 7.99 0.57 13.74
N SER A 33 7.07 -0.39 13.82
CA SER A 33 5.88 -0.46 12.98
C SER A 33 4.72 -1.16 13.69
N ALA A 34 3.49 -0.88 13.25
CA ALA A 34 2.30 -1.59 13.71
C ALA A 34 2.39 -3.10 13.43
N SER A 35 2.97 -3.49 12.30
CA SER A 35 3.19 -4.89 11.93
C SER A 35 4.09 -5.61 12.94
N GLU A 36 5.18 -4.96 13.38
CA GLU A 36 6.07 -5.52 14.40
C GLU A 36 5.36 -5.67 15.76
N ALA A 37 4.56 -4.66 16.15
CA ALA A 37 3.77 -4.73 17.38
C ALA A 37 2.77 -5.88 17.35
N ILE A 38 2.02 -6.05 16.25
CA ILE A 38 1.04 -7.12 16.09
C ILE A 38 1.72 -8.49 16.15
N LEU A 39 2.86 -8.66 15.46
CA LEU A 39 3.61 -9.92 15.49
C LEU A 39 4.11 -10.28 16.90
N ALA A 40 4.61 -9.29 17.65
CA ALA A 40 5.06 -9.51 19.03
C ALA A 40 3.91 -9.89 19.96
N LEU A 41 2.72 -9.31 19.76
CA LEU A 41 1.52 -9.63 20.54
C LEU A 41 1.07 -11.06 20.29
N GLU A 42 0.94 -11.45 19.02
CA GLU A 42 0.45 -12.77 18.63
C GLU A 42 1.39 -13.88 19.14
N LEU A 43 2.70 -13.66 19.04
CA LEU A 43 3.70 -14.59 19.57
C LEU A 43 3.59 -14.74 21.10
N GLY A 44 3.41 -13.63 21.82
CA GLY A 44 3.24 -13.61 23.27
C GLY A 44 1.94 -14.30 23.74
N MET A 45 0.86 -14.19 22.97
CA MET A 45 -0.40 -14.88 23.25
C MET A 45 -0.31 -16.40 22.98
N ARG A 46 0.37 -16.80 21.91
CA ARG A 46 0.58 -18.22 21.58
C ARG A 46 1.42 -18.96 22.62
N LEU A 47 2.38 -18.29 23.27
CA LEU A 47 3.17 -18.87 24.36
C LEU A 47 2.37 -19.09 25.65
N ASN A 48 1.28 -18.35 25.86
CA ASN A 48 0.38 -18.52 27.02
C ASN A 48 -0.78 -19.49 26.76
N ALA A 49 -0.97 -19.95 25.52
CA ALA A 49 -1.99 -20.95 25.23
C ALA A 49 -1.56 -22.34 25.76
N PRO A 50 -2.46 -23.11 26.40
CA PRO A 50 -2.14 -24.47 26.83
C PRO A 50 -1.68 -25.31 25.63
N LYS A 51 -0.55 -26.01 25.80
CA LYS A 51 0.20 -26.77 24.78
C LYS A 51 -0.54 -28.00 24.24
N ASN A 52 -1.78 -27.85 23.76
CA ASN A 52 -2.50 -28.89 23.03
C ASN A 52 -2.77 -28.43 21.59
N ASN A 53 -1.71 -28.12 20.85
CA ASN A 53 -1.57 -28.59 19.48
C ASN A 53 -0.18 -28.29 18.89
N LYS A 54 0.23 -29.20 18.02
CA LYS A 54 1.58 -29.43 17.51
C LYS A 54 2.29 -28.17 16.99
N LEU A 55 3.59 -28.14 17.29
CA LEU A 55 4.64 -27.25 16.79
C LEU A 55 4.44 -26.83 15.33
N SER A 56 3.92 -25.63 15.12
CA SER A 56 4.10 -24.89 13.87
C SER A 56 5.19 -23.84 14.09
N ARG A 57 6.37 -24.12 13.53
CA ARG A 57 7.45 -23.17 13.20
C ARG A 57 6.84 -21.82 12.75
N PRO A 58 7.45 -20.64 13.03
CA PRO A 58 6.87 -19.37 12.64
C PRO A 58 6.86 -19.26 11.12
N THR A 59 5.80 -19.76 10.49
CA THR A 59 5.39 -19.35 9.17
C THR A 59 4.90 -17.93 9.39
N ARG A 60 5.82 -16.97 9.22
CA ARG A 60 5.57 -15.56 8.91
C ARG A 60 4.18 -15.49 8.29
N ALA A 61 3.18 -14.97 9.01
CA ALA A 61 1.76 -15.05 8.64
C ALA A 61 1.67 -14.94 7.12
N THR A 62 1.47 -16.09 6.45
CA THR A 62 1.74 -16.19 5.02
C THR A 62 0.68 -15.35 4.38
N PHE A 63 1.05 -14.11 4.03
CA PHE A 63 0.28 -13.29 3.13
C PHE A 63 -0.02 -14.18 1.92
N VAL A 64 -1.26 -14.64 1.80
CA VAL A 64 -1.69 -15.45 0.66
C VAL A 64 -1.76 -14.49 -0.50
N ASN A 65 -0.63 -14.41 -1.20
CA ASN A 65 -0.48 -13.46 -2.27
C ASN A 65 -1.45 -13.80 -3.40
N ASN A 66 -2.39 -12.90 -3.64
CA ASN A 66 -3.43 -13.03 -4.66
C ASN A 66 -3.22 -12.07 -5.84
N SER A 67 -2.03 -11.46 -5.96
CA SER A 67 -1.69 -10.62 -7.11
C SER A 67 -1.66 -11.40 -8.44
N GLY A 68 -1.85 -10.72 -9.56
CA GLY A 68 -1.70 -11.34 -10.88
C GLY A 68 -2.78 -12.36 -11.23
N GLN A 69 -3.92 -12.39 -10.52
CA GLN A 69 -5.05 -13.27 -10.83
C GLN A 69 -5.90 -12.79 -12.02
N GLY A 70 -5.60 -11.61 -12.58
CA GLY A 70 -6.40 -10.99 -13.63
C GLY A 70 -7.71 -10.40 -13.11
N GLY A 71 -8.69 -10.26 -14.00
CA GLY A 71 -10.03 -9.79 -13.63
C GLY A 71 -10.05 -8.38 -13.03
N LEU A 72 -9.47 -7.38 -13.72
CA LEU A 72 -9.38 -5.99 -13.24
C LEU A 72 -10.72 -5.46 -12.68
N GLY A 73 -11.82 -5.75 -13.39
CA GLY A 73 -13.17 -5.34 -13.03
C GLY A 73 -13.95 -6.35 -12.17
N ASP A 74 -13.39 -7.52 -11.84
CA ASP A 74 -14.09 -8.52 -11.03
C ASP A 74 -14.00 -8.16 -9.53
N PRO A 75 -15.12 -7.81 -8.87
CA PRO A 75 -15.13 -7.48 -7.44
C PRO A 75 -14.93 -8.72 -6.56
N ARG A 76 -15.07 -9.94 -7.10
CA ARG A 76 -14.88 -11.19 -6.35
C ARG A 76 -13.42 -11.47 -6.04
N ILE A 77 -12.50 -10.84 -6.75
CA ILE A 77 -11.05 -10.94 -6.50
C ILE A 77 -10.70 -9.90 -5.44
N PRO A 78 -10.48 -10.29 -4.17
CA PRO A 78 -10.22 -9.35 -3.11
C PRO A 78 -8.86 -8.68 -3.32
N VAL A 79 -8.80 -7.37 -3.05
CA VAL A 79 -7.54 -6.62 -3.05
C VAL A 79 -7.21 -6.27 -1.60
N PRO A 80 -5.98 -6.49 -1.11
CA PRO A 80 -5.59 -6.12 0.24
C PRO A 80 -5.88 -4.64 0.52
N ASP A 81 -6.51 -4.33 1.65
CA ASP A 81 -6.87 -2.95 2.00
C ASP A 81 -5.64 -2.03 2.09
N GLU A 82 -4.51 -2.62 2.44
CA GLU A 82 -3.20 -1.98 2.51
C GLU A 82 -2.72 -1.31 1.23
N ILE A 83 -3.22 -1.73 0.06
CA ILE A 83 -2.81 -1.18 -1.24
C ILE A 83 -3.91 -0.32 -1.87
N LYS A 84 -5.10 -0.27 -1.27
CA LYS A 84 -6.17 0.60 -1.76
C LYS A 84 -5.81 2.07 -1.53
N GLY A 85 -6.32 2.93 -2.39
CA GLY A 85 -6.09 4.36 -2.33
C GLY A 85 -5.58 4.93 -3.65
N TRP A 86 -5.41 6.25 -3.67
CA TRP A 86 -5.03 7.01 -4.86
C TRP A 86 -3.60 6.69 -5.32
N ASN A 87 -3.42 6.49 -6.63
CA ASN A 87 -2.13 6.26 -7.25
C ASN A 87 -1.65 7.52 -7.99
N TRP A 88 -0.80 8.29 -7.32
CA TRP A 88 -0.20 9.51 -7.89
C TRP A 88 0.66 9.25 -9.13
N GLY A 89 1.38 8.13 -9.17
CA GLY A 89 2.20 7.79 -10.34
C GLY A 89 1.36 7.50 -11.57
N ALA A 90 0.28 6.74 -11.40
CA ALA A 90 -0.66 6.39 -12.47
C ALA A 90 -1.44 7.61 -12.99
N PHE A 91 -1.81 8.52 -12.09
CA PHE A 91 -2.49 9.77 -12.46
C PHE A 91 -1.57 10.77 -13.18
N LEU A 92 -0.35 10.95 -12.69
CA LEU A 92 0.58 11.96 -13.22
C LEU A 92 1.34 11.49 -14.46
N ILE A 93 1.50 10.18 -14.65
CA ILE A 93 2.17 9.59 -15.82
C ILE A 93 1.28 8.49 -16.44
N PRO A 94 0.07 8.83 -16.90
CA PRO A 94 -0.90 7.85 -17.38
C PRO A 94 -0.47 7.20 -18.71
N TRP A 95 0.46 7.82 -19.46
CA TRP A 95 0.96 7.25 -20.72
C TRP A 95 1.95 6.11 -20.52
N PHE A 96 2.82 6.18 -19.50
CA PHE A 96 3.91 5.21 -19.30
C PHE A 96 3.66 4.23 -18.15
N TRP A 97 3.01 4.70 -17.09
CA TRP A 97 2.74 3.88 -15.91
C TRP A 97 2.00 2.56 -16.24
N PRO A 98 1.00 2.51 -17.15
CA PRO A 98 0.29 1.27 -17.47
C PRO A 98 1.18 0.15 -18.00
N MET A 99 2.22 0.49 -18.79
CA MET A 99 3.11 -0.49 -19.40
C MET A 99 3.93 -1.26 -18.37
N THR A 100 4.42 -0.59 -17.33
CA THR A 100 5.24 -1.24 -16.29
C THR A 100 4.44 -2.06 -15.28
N ASN A 101 3.12 -1.81 -15.23
CA ASN A 101 2.17 -2.44 -14.32
C ASN A 101 1.24 -3.46 -15.01
N ASN A 102 1.42 -3.70 -16.32
CA ASN A 102 0.55 -4.57 -17.15
C ASN A 102 -0.94 -4.17 -17.11
N VAL A 103 -1.24 -2.87 -17.00
CA VAL A 103 -2.61 -2.35 -16.96
C VAL A 103 -3.01 -1.87 -18.35
N TRP A 104 -3.23 -2.80 -19.29
CA TRP A 104 -3.41 -2.45 -20.71
C TRP A 104 -4.61 -1.54 -21.00
N ILE A 105 -5.68 -1.61 -20.20
CA ILE A 105 -6.81 -0.69 -20.30
C ILE A 105 -6.39 0.77 -20.07
N GLY A 106 -5.32 0.99 -19.30
CA GLY A 106 -4.74 2.31 -19.06
C GLY A 106 -4.17 2.97 -20.30
N LEU A 107 -3.89 2.24 -21.38
CA LEU A 107 -3.39 2.82 -22.65
C LEU A 107 -4.42 3.73 -23.34
N ILE A 108 -5.69 3.70 -22.94
CA ILE A 108 -6.70 4.70 -23.36
C ILE A 108 -6.25 6.13 -22.99
N ALA A 109 -5.32 6.29 -22.03
CA ALA A 109 -4.65 7.55 -21.74
C ALA A 109 -4.01 8.23 -22.97
N TRP A 110 -3.69 7.46 -24.01
CA TRP A 110 -3.09 7.98 -25.25
C TRP A 110 -4.11 8.61 -26.19
N VAL A 111 -5.41 8.38 -25.98
CA VAL A 111 -6.48 9.01 -26.77
C VAL A 111 -6.74 10.41 -26.20
N PRO A 112 -6.47 11.50 -26.93
CA PRO A 112 -6.52 12.86 -26.37
C PRO A 112 -7.86 13.21 -25.69
N GLN A 113 -8.97 12.81 -26.31
CA GLN A 113 -10.33 13.12 -25.83
C GLN A 113 -10.71 12.35 -24.56
N LEU A 114 -10.17 11.15 -24.38
CA LEU A 114 -10.48 10.25 -23.25
C LEU A 114 -9.33 10.16 -22.24
N GLY A 115 -8.17 10.72 -22.56
CA GLY A 115 -6.95 10.46 -21.82
C GLY A 115 -6.98 11.03 -20.42
N TRP A 116 -7.60 12.19 -20.24
CA TRP A 116 -7.80 12.81 -18.94
C TRP A 116 -8.77 12.02 -18.05
N LEU A 117 -9.85 11.45 -18.63
CA LEU A 117 -10.76 10.55 -17.90
C LEU A 117 -10.03 9.28 -17.48
N MET A 118 -9.23 8.71 -18.38
CA MET A 118 -8.44 7.52 -18.06
C MET A 118 -7.37 7.82 -17.01
N ALA A 119 -6.73 8.99 -17.03
CA ALA A 119 -5.79 9.40 -16.01
C ALA A 119 -6.44 9.44 -14.61
N ILE A 120 -7.66 9.99 -14.50
CA ILE A 120 -8.42 10.00 -13.25
C ILE A 120 -8.78 8.57 -12.82
N ALA A 121 -9.24 7.73 -13.75
CA ALA A 121 -9.56 6.33 -13.47
C ALA A 121 -8.32 5.54 -12.98
N LEU A 122 -7.16 5.76 -13.60
CA LEU A 122 -5.87 5.23 -13.18
C LEU A 122 -5.44 5.77 -11.82
N GLY A 123 -5.71 7.03 -11.50
CA GLY A 123 -5.50 7.59 -10.17
C GLY A 123 -6.34 6.86 -9.11
N ALA A 124 -7.63 6.66 -9.38
CA ALA A 124 -8.56 6.06 -8.42
C ALA A 124 -8.38 4.55 -8.25
N LYS A 125 -8.18 3.81 -9.35
CA LYS A 125 -8.18 2.34 -9.38
C LYS A 125 -6.86 1.70 -9.79
N GLY A 126 -5.85 2.50 -10.15
CA GLY A 126 -4.57 2.01 -10.67
C GLY A 126 -3.90 1.00 -9.73
N ASN A 127 -3.93 1.24 -8.42
CA ASN A 127 -3.36 0.29 -7.46
C ASN A 127 -4.01 -1.10 -7.54
N GLU A 128 -5.35 -1.16 -7.58
CA GLU A 128 -6.09 -2.41 -7.70
C GLU A 128 -5.83 -3.10 -9.05
N TRP A 129 -5.82 -2.33 -10.13
CA TRP A 129 -5.56 -2.83 -11.47
C TRP A 129 -4.14 -3.40 -11.58
N ALA A 130 -3.12 -2.68 -11.12
CA ALA A 130 -1.74 -3.15 -11.12
C ALA A 130 -1.54 -4.38 -10.25
N TRP A 131 -2.24 -4.45 -9.11
CA TRP A 131 -2.19 -5.62 -8.24
C TRP A 131 -2.77 -6.86 -8.93
N LYS A 132 -3.91 -6.72 -9.60
CA LYS A 132 -4.59 -7.80 -10.32
C LYS A 132 -3.88 -8.20 -11.62
N SER A 133 -3.24 -7.26 -12.31
CA SER A 133 -2.62 -7.46 -13.63
C SER A 133 -1.29 -8.21 -13.61
N ARG A 134 -0.50 -8.09 -12.53
CA ARG A 134 0.87 -8.63 -12.47
C ARG A 134 1.11 -9.35 -11.15
N ARG A 135 1.93 -10.41 -11.20
CA ARG A 135 2.40 -11.08 -9.98
C ARG A 135 3.47 -10.26 -9.25
N TRP A 136 3.20 -9.93 -7.99
CA TRP A 136 4.10 -9.21 -7.09
C TRP A 136 4.74 -10.18 -6.09
N ARG A 137 5.92 -9.86 -5.55
CA ARG A 137 6.59 -10.72 -4.56
C ARG A 137 5.95 -10.61 -3.17
N SER A 138 5.56 -9.39 -2.79
CA SER A 138 4.87 -9.07 -1.53
C SER A 138 4.15 -7.72 -1.66
N ILE A 139 3.34 -7.35 -0.66
CA ILE A 139 2.71 -6.03 -0.58
C ILE A 139 3.78 -4.93 -0.52
N GLU A 140 4.86 -5.14 0.22
CA GLU A 140 5.94 -4.16 0.37
C GLU A 140 6.67 -3.93 -0.95
N HIS A 141 6.92 -5.01 -1.71
CA HIS A 141 7.52 -4.91 -3.04
C HIS A 141 6.62 -4.11 -4.00
N PHE A 142 5.30 -4.30 -3.92
CA PHE A 142 4.34 -3.49 -4.67
C PHE A 142 4.36 -2.02 -4.24
N LYS A 143 4.25 -1.75 -2.93
CA LYS A 143 4.27 -0.38 -2.37
C LYS A 143 5.56 0.36 -2.72
N ALA A 144 6.71 -0.31 -2.68
CA ALA A 144 7.99 0.26 -3.08
C ALA A 144 7.99 0.66 -4.57
N HIS A 145 7.44 -0.20 -5.44
CA HIS A 145 7.31 0.10 -6.87
C HIS A 145 6.39 1.30 -7.12
N GLN A 146 5.20 1.32 -6.50
CA GLN A 146 4.26 2.43 -6.66
C GLN A 146 4.80 3.74 -6.07
N ARG A 147 5.56 3.67 -4.98
CA ARG A 147 6.24 4.84 -4.40
C ARG A 147 7.28 5.41 -5.36
N GLY A 148 8.05 4.56 -6.04
CA GLY A 148 8.98 5.00 -7.09
C GLY A 148 8.25 5.78 -8.18
N TRP A 149 7.13 5.24 -8.68
CA TRP A 149 6.29 5.92 -9.66
C TRP A 149 5.65 7.20 -9.16
N ALA A 150 5.23 7.27 -7.89
CA ALA A 150 4.70 8.50 -7.30
C ALA A 150 5.77 9.60 -7.28
N ILE A 151 7.02 9.26 -6.93
CA ILE A 151 8.15 10.21 -6.93
C ILE A 151 8.42 10.69 -8.36
N VAL A 152 8.53 9.79 -9.34
CA VAL A 152 8.74 10.17 -10.75
C VAL A 152 7.57 11.01 -11.27
N GLY A 153 6.33 10.64 -10.91
CA GLY A 153 5.12 11.39 -11.24
C GLY A 153 5.16 12.82 -10.71
N ILE A 154 5.54 13.01 -9.45
CA ILE A 154 5.63 14.33 -8.84
C ILE A 154 6.78 15.15 -9.45
N LEU A 155 7.95 14.54 -9.65
CA LEU A 155 9.15 15.26 -10.10
C LEU A 155 9.12 15.61 -11.60
N PHE A 156 8.53 14.75 -12.44
CA PHE A 156 8.54 14.91 -13.89
C PHE A 156 7.13 15.01 -14.47
N GLY A 157 6.19 14.16 -14.04
CA GLY A 157 4.82 14.14 -14.56
C GLY A 157 4.05 15.43 -14.28
N ALA A 158 4.10 15.94 -13.04
CA ALA A 158 3.38 17.14 -12.65
C ALA A 158 3.89 18.41 -13.38
N PRO A 159 5.21 18.69 -13.47
CA PRO A 159 5.70 19.81 -14.27
C PRO A 159 5.32 19.71 -15.75
N VAL A 160 5.47 18.53 -16.37
CA VAL A 160 5.12 18.34 -17.79
C VAL A 160 3.63 18.57 -18.02
N SER A 161 2.77 18.03 -17.16
CA SER A 161 1.32 18.26 -17.22
C SER A 161 0.99 19.76 -17.11
N LEU A 162 1.59 20.46 -16.14
CA LEU A 162 1.37 21.89 -15.96
C LEU A 162 1.79 22.70 -17.19
N MET A 163 2.98 22.43 -17.76
CA MET A 163 3.44 23.12 -18.97
C MET A 163 2.50 22.86 -20.16
N LEU A 164 2.01 21.62 -20.30
CA LEU A 164 1.07 21.27 -21.37
C LEU A 164 -0.26 22.02 -21.23
N TRP A 165 -0.81 22.13 -20.01
CA TRP A 165 -2.03 22.89 -19.77
C TRP A 165 -1.84 24.39 -19.98
N ILE A 166 -0.72 24.97 -19.54
CA ILE A 166 -0.38 26.38 -19.80
C ILE A 166 -0.31 26.63 -21.31
N PHE A 167 0.35 25.74 -22.05
CA PHE A 167 0.45 25.84 -23.51
C PHE A 167 -0.94 25.77 -24.19
N VAL A 168 -1.78 24.81 -23.81
CA VAL A 168 -3.14 24.67 -24.34
C VAL A 168 -3.99 25.90 -24.04
N LEU A 169 -3.95 26.41 -22.80
CA LEU A 169 -4.68 27.63 -22.42
C LEU A 169 -4.18 28.85 -23.19
N GLY A 170 -2.87 28.98 -23.39
CA GLY A 170 -2.26 30.04 -24.19
C GLY A 170 -2.76 30.03 -25.63
N LEU A 171 -2.83 28.85 -26.26
CA LEU A 171 -3.41 28.70 -27.60
C LEU A 171 -4.87 29.14 -27.62
N VAL A 172 -5.69 28.70 -26.67
CA VAL A 172 -7.12 29.05 -26.60
C VAL A 172 -7.33 30.55 -26.39
N SER A 173 -6.49 31.21 -25.57
CA SER A 173 -6.59 32.65 -25.31
C SER A 173 -6.09 33.55 -26.46
N GLY A 174 -5.35 32.98 -27.40
CA GLY A 174 -4.81 33.69 -28.57
C GLY A 174 -5.73 33.67 -29.79
N PHE A 175 -6.84 32.92 -29.74
CA PHE A 175 -7.95 32.98 -30.70
C PHE A 175 -9.05 33.91 -30.20
#